data_AF-A0A7S3RF86-F1
#
_entry.id   AF-A0A7S3RF86-F1
#
_cell.length_a   1.000
_cell.length_b   1.000
_cell.length_c   1.000
_cell.angle_alpha   90.00
_cell.angle_beta   90.00
_cell.angle_gamma   90.00
#
_symmetry.space_group_name_H-M   'P 1'
#
loop_
_entity.id
_entity.type
_entity.pdbx_description
1 polymer ?
#
loop_
_entity_poly.entity_id
_entity_poly.type
_entity_poly.pdbx_seq_one_letter_code
_entity_poly.pdbx_strand_id
1 'polypeptide(L)'
;EGVSGAGLHDSVLGVDATDKKALATAIKQVWGSMFTLRAVQSRHAAGMPLFDGVAMGVLVQPMVSLAGRAYAFIAFSKDVVASDTGAVSMEICVGLGETLASANEPGMPYRLVVRKDKPQAVKVLSLASFSYGLEDKTG
;
A
#
# COMPACT_ATOMS: atom_id res chain seq x y z
N GLU A 1 -8.61 -19.61 -10.02
CA GLU A 1 -8.88 -18.21 -9.65
C GLU A 1 -7.68 -17.64 -8.94
N GLY A 2 -7.35 -16.38 -9.21
CA GLY A 2 -6.03 -15.80 -8.99
C GLY A 2 -5.70 -15.59 -7.51
N VAL A 3 -4.55 -16.09 -7.09
CA VAL A 3 -3.99 -15.86 -5.76
C VAL A 3 -3.68 -14.38 -5.62
N SER A 4 -4.23 -13.73 -4.59
CA SER A 4 -3.91 -12.33 -4.28
C SER A 4 -2.68 -12.27 -3.36
N GLY A 5 -1.64 -11.58 -3.80
CA GLY A 5 -0.44 -11.30 -2.99
C GLY A 5 -0.55 -10.00 -2.16
N ALA A 6 -1.70 -9.35 -2.15
CA ALA A 6 -1.88 -8.07 -1.46
C ALA A 6 -1.64 -8.22 0.05
N GLY A 7 -0.75 -7.38 0.60
CA GLY A 7 -0.40 -7.40 2.03
C GLY A 7 0.40 -8.63 2.49
N LEU A 8 0.85 -9.49 1.56
CA LEU A 8 1.54 -10.74 1.88
C LEU A 8 3.06 -10.58 2.03
N HIS A 9 3.62 -9.64 1.28
CA HIS A 9 5.06 -9.40 1.17
C HIS A 9 5.43 -8.03 1.71
N ASP A 10 6.70 -7.89 2.10
CA ASP A 10 7.19 -6.68 2.76
C ASP A 10 7.58 -5.62 1.72
N SER A 11 7.45 -4.36 2.13
CA SER A 11 8.02 -3.20 1.42
C SER A 11 8.99 -2.49 2.35
N VAL A 12 10.07 -1.94 1.80
CA VAL A 12 11.07 -1.17 2.55
C VAL A 12 11.16 0.22 1.92
N LEU A 13 10.92 1.25 2.72
CA LEU A 13 10.89 2.65 2.29
C LEU A 13 12.18 3.38 2.72
N GLY A 14 12.47 4.52 2.08
CA GLY A 14 13.55 5.42 2.50
C GLY A 14 14.96 4.82 2.35
N VAL A 15 15.16 3.95 1.36
CA VAL A 15 16.46 3.33 1.09
C VAL A 15 17.28 4.23 0.18
N ASP A 16 18.47 4.63 0.63
CA ASP A 16 19.44 5.33 -0.22
C ASP A 16 19.95 4.37 -1.31
N ALA A 17 19.60 4.67 -2.56
CA ALA A 17 19.98 3.87 -3.72
C ALA A 17 21.48 3.96 -4.05
N THR A 18 22.19 4.98 -3.54
CA THR A 18 23.64 5.14 -3.73
C THR A 18 24.44 4.25 -2.78
N ASP A 19 23.89 3.91 -1.62
CA ASP A 19 24.45 2.90 -0.72
C ASP A 19 24.07 1.49 -1.18
N LYS A 20 24.99 0.87 -1.91
CA LYS A 20 24.85 -0.51 -2.42
C LYS A 20 24.58 -1.54 -1.31
N LYS A 21 25.11 -1.33 -0.09
CA LYS A 21 24.89 -2.28 1.02
C LYS A 21 23.48 -2.14 1.58
N ALA A 22 23.02 -0.90 1.78
CA ALA A 22 21.65 -0.63 2.19
C ALA A 22 20.64 -1.19 1.17
N LEU A 23 20.86 -0.92 -0.12
CA LEU A 23 20.01 -1.44 -1.19
C LEU A 23 19.99 -2.97 -1.25
N ALA A 24 21.16 -3.62 -1.19
CA ALA A 24 21.23 -5.08 -1.18
C ALA A 24 20.53 -5.69 0.04
N THR A 25 20.60 -5.03 1.20
CA THR A 25 19.93 -5.46 2.43
C THR A 25 18.42 -5.37 2.28
N ALA A 26 17.91 -4.24 1.77
CA ALA A 26 16.49 -4.03 1.51
C ALA A 26 15.94 -5.06 0.51
N ILE A 27 16.66 -5.31 -0.60
CA ILE A 27 16.25 -6.32 -1.60
C ILE A 27 16.16 -7.70 -0.96
N LYS A 28 17.16 -8.11 -0.16
CA LYS A 28 17.14 -9.41 0.52
C LYS A 28 16.01 -9.52 1.53
N GLN A 29 15.67 -8.44 2.24
CA GLN A 29 14.56 -8.41 3.17
C GLN A 29 13.22 -8.60 2.43
N VAL A 30 12.97 -7.83 1.37
CA VAL A 30 11.77 -7.97 0.55
C VAL A 30 11.69 -9.39 -0.03
N TRP A 31 12.79 -9.90 -0.60
CA TRP A 31 12.83 -11.25 -1.13
C TRP A 31 12.56 -12.32 -0.07
N GLY A 32 13.17 -12.18 1.11
CA GLY A 32 12.97 -13.06 2.25
C GLY A 32 11.52 -13.09 2.75
N SER A 33 10.76 -12.01 2.57
CA SER A 33 9.34 -11.95 2.96
C SER A 33 8.47 -13.01 2.25
N MET A 34 8.94 -13.54 1.12
CA MET A 34 8.33 -14.69 0.41
C MET A 34 8.22 -15.94 1.28
N PHE A 35 9.09 -16.09 2.28
CA PHE A 35 9.17 -17.28 3.14
C PHE A 35 8.63 -17.03 4.56
N THR A 36 7.95 -15.90 4.78
CA THR A 36 7.23 -15.67 6.03
C THR A 36 6.09 -16.68 6.20
N LEU A 37 5.69 -16.92 7.46
CA LEU A 37 4.59 -17.84 7.78
C LEU A 37 3.31 -17.48 7.01
N ARG A 38 2.95 -16.20 6.96
CA ARG A 38 1.78 -15.70 6.22
C ARG A 38 1.85 -16.03 4.72
N ALA A 39 3.02 -15.83 4.11
CA ALA A 39 3.24 -16.08 2.69
C ALA A 39 3.14 -17.57 2.34
N VAL A 40 3.74 -18.43 3.17
CA VAL A 40 3.68 -19.90 2.99
C VAL A 40 2.26 -20.42 3.20
N GLN A 41 1.54 -19.95 4.24
CA GLN A 41 0.16 -20.34 4.51
C GLN A 41 -0.78 -19.92 3.38
N SER A 42 -0.62 -18.70 2.84
CA SER A 42 -1.41 -18.22 1.69
C SER A 42 -1.18 -19.10 0.45
N ARG A 43 0.08 -19.42 0.13
CA ARG A 43 0.41 -20.35 -0.97
C ARG A 43 -0.19 -21.73 -0.75
N HIS A 44 -0.11 -22.26 0.47
CA HIS A 44 -0.69 -23.55 0.82
C HIS A 44 -2.21 -23.57 0.61
N ALA A 45 -2.91 -22.55 1.13
CA ALA A 45 -4.35 -22.40 0.97
C ALA A 45 -4.76 -22.27 -0.51
N ALA A 46 -3.89 -21.72 -1.34
CA ALA A 46 -4.09 -21.59 -2.78
C ALA A 46 -3.66 -22.82 -3.60
N GLY A 47 -3.17 -23.90 -2.97
CA GLY A 47 -2.66 -25.08 -3.67
C GLY A 47 -1.41 -24.83 -4.50
N MET A 48 -0.64 -23.77 -4.20
CA MET A 48 0.60 -23.45 -4.90
C MET A 48 1.80 -24.21 -4.33
N PRO A 49 2.87 -24.42 -5.12
CA PRO A 49 4.14 -24.90 -4.60
C PRO A 49 4.64 -24.04 -3.43
N LEU A 50 5.08 -24.69 -2.36
CA LEU A 50 5.53 -23.99 -1.15
C LEU A 50 6.93 -23.40 -1.31
N PHE A 51 7.81 -24.12 -2.03
CA PHE A 51 9.23 -23.82 -2.18
C PHE A 51 9.73 -23.97 -3.62
N ASP A 52 9.45 -25.11 -4.26
CA ASP A 52 9.97 -25.39 -5.61
C ASP A 52 9.28 -24.54 -6.67
N GLY A 53 10.09 -23.91 -7.53
CA GLY A 53 9.59 -23.10 -8.65
C GLY A 53 8.97 -21.75 -8.27
N VAL A 54 9.10 -21.32 -7.01
CA VAL A 54 8.62 -20.00 -6.57
C VAL A 54 9.69 -18.94 -6.85
N ALA A 55 9.32 -17.86 -7.52
CA ALA A 55 10.21 -16.73 -7.82
C ALA A 55 9.55 -15.40 -7.46
N MET A 56 10.36 -14.45 -6.97
CA MET A 56 9.91 -13.09 -6.65
C MET A 56 10.65 -12.07 -7.51
N GLY A 57 9.91 -11.12 -8.09
CA GLY A 57 10.49 -9.89 -8.59
C GLY A 57 10.48 -8.83 -7.49
N VAL A 58 11.61 -8.16 -7.27
CA VAL A 58 11.70 -7.00 -6.35
C VAL A 58 11.69 -5.74 -7.20
N LEU A 59 10.69 -4.88 -6.99
CA LEU A 59 10.57 -3.60 -7.66
C LEU A 59 11.27 -2.52 -6.84
N VAL A 60 12.15 -1.75 -7.48
CA VAL A 60 12.81 -0.59 -6.89
C VAL A 60 12.27 0.65 -7.57
N GLN A 61 11.69 1.56 -6.78
CA GLN A 61 11.07 2.78 -7.26
C GLN A 61 11.65 3.98 -6.54
N PRO A 62 11.93 5.10 -7.23
CA PRO A 62 12.26 6.36 -6.57
C PRO A 62 11.15 6.77 -5.59
N MET A 63 11.54 7.13 -4.37
CA MET A 63 10.62 7.68 -3.38
C MET A 63 10.07 9.01 -3.90
N VAL A 64 8.74 9.17 -3.87
CA VAL A 64 8.14 10.48 -4.11
C VAL A 64 8.39 11.30 -2.86
N SER A 65 9.24 12.32 -2.97
CA SER A 65 9.55 13.21 -1.85
C SER A 65 8.24 13.84 -1.34
N LEU A 66 7.96 13.61 -0.07
CA LEU A 66 6.82 14.19 0.63
C LEU A 66 7.22 15.47 1.38
N ALA A 67 8.19 16.24 0.88
CA ALA A 67 8.58 17.50 1.50
C ALA A 67 7.36 18.46 1.58
N GLY A 68 6.70 18.50 2.74
CA GLY A 68 5.48 19.28 2.99
C GLY A 68 4.27 18.44 3.46
N ARG A 69 3.06 19.01 3.34
CA ARG A 69 1.78 18.34 3.66
C ARG A 69 1.36 17.39 2.53
N ALA A 70 2.10 16.31 2.35
CA ALA A 70 1.78 15.36 1.31
C ALA A 70 0.62 14.44 1.74
N TYR A 71 -0.20 14.05 0.77
CA TYR A 71 -1.29 13.10 0.95
C TYR A 71 -1.01 11.86 0.11
N ALA A 72 -1.21 10.69 0.70
CA ALA A 72 -1.26 9.44 -0.05
C ALA A 72 -2.70 8.94 -0.09
N PHE A 73 -3.03 8.16 -1.12
CA PHE A 73 -4.39 7.68 -1.32
C PHE A 73 -4.44 6.29 -1.93
N ILE A 74 -5.54 5.58 -1.65
CA ILE A 74 -5.99 4.40 -2.37
C ILE A 74 -7.32 4.76 -3.03
N ALA A 75 -7.47 4.48 -4.32
CA ALA A 75 -8.68 4.78 -5.07
C ALA A 75 -9.19 3.54 -5.80
N PHE A 76 -10.50 3.31 -5.70
CA PHE A 76 -11.20 2.31 -6.49
C PHE A 76 -12.08 3.01 -7.52
N SER A 77 -12.03 2.53 -8.77
CA SER A 77 -12.80 3.11 -9.89
C SER A 77 -14.30 2.79 -9.88
N LYS A 78 -14.82 2.38 -8.71
CA LYS A 78 -16.23 2.16 -8.39
C LYS A 78 -16.42 2.49 -6.92
N ASP A 79 -17.63 2.87 -6.52
CA ASP A 79 -18.01 2.82 -5.11
C ASP A 79 -18.06 1.35 -4.67
N VAL A 80 -17.13 0.93 -3.81
CA VAL A 80 -17.02 -0.46 -3.36
C VAL A 80 -18.19 -0.84 -2.44
N VAL A 81 -18.77 0.12 -1.72
CA VAL A 81 -19.88 -0.12 -0.78
C VAL A 81 -21.20 -0.17 -1.52
N ALA A 82 -21.47 0.81 -2.39
CA ALA A 82 -22.71 0.87 -3.16
C ALA A 82 -22.68 0.02 -4.44
N SER A 83 -21.50 -0.51 -4.82
CA SER A 83 -21.26 -1.18 -6.12
C SER A 83 -21.56 -0.30 -7.34
N ASP A 84 -21.44 1.03 -7.20
CA ASP A 84 -21.70 1.99 -8.27
C ASP A 84 -20.46 2.24 -9.12
N THR A 85 -20.51 1.82 -10.40
CA THR A 85 -19.43 2.03 -11.37
C THR A 85 -19.35 3.47 -11.90
N GLY A 86 -20.39 4.28 -11.66
CA GLY A 86 -20.44 5.71 -11.96
C GLY A 86 -19.67 6.58 -10.96
N ALA A 87 -19.10 5.98 -9.92
CA ALA A 87 -18.37 6.68 -8.86
C ALA A 87 -16.95 6.15 -8.68
N VAL A 88 -16.15 6.89 -7.93
CA VAL A 88 -14.81 6.54 -7.47
C VAL A 88 -14.83 6.65 -5.94
N SER A 89 -14.48 5.58 -5.23
CA SER A 89 -14.27 5.65 -3.78
C SER A 89 -12.78 5.78 -3.48
N MET A 90 -12.42 6.70 -2.58
CA MET A 90 -11.03 6.99 -2.22
C MET A 90 -10.86 6.95 -0.71
N GLU A 91 -9.72 6.42 -0.26
CA GLU A 91 -9.19 6.58 1.08
C GLU A 91 -7.94 7.45 1.02
N ILE A 92 -7.82 8.45 1.90
CA ILE A 92 -6.70 9.41 1.90
C ILE A 92 -6.11 9.51 3.31
N CYS A 93 -4.78 9.48 3.42
CA CYS A 93 -4.03 9.78 4.63
C CYS A 93 -3.08 10.96 4.41
N VAL A 94 -2.64 11.54 5.52
CA VAL A 94 -1.53 12.52 5.53
C VAL A 94 -0.22 11.74 5.70
N GLY A 95 0.79 12.08 4.90
CA GLY A 95 2.09 11.43 4.91
C GLY A 95 2.19 10.23 3.96
N LEU A 96 3.01 9.24 4.33
CA LEU A 96 3.30 8.06 3.51
C LEU A 96 2.08 7.15 3.35
N GLY A 97 1.93 6.58 2.14
CA GLY A 97 0.84 5.65 1.82
C GLY A 97 0.87 4.33 2.60
N GLU A 98 1.99 4.02 3.26
CA GLU A 98 2.12 2.86 4.14
C GLU A 98 1.08 2.87 5.27
N THR A 99 0.68 4.05 5.76
CA THR A 99 -0.40 4.18 6.75
C THR A 99 -1.73 3.61 6.23
N LEU A 100 -2.02 3.76 4.94
CA LEU A 100 -3.21 3.18 4.32
C LEU A 100 -3.02 1.70 3.99
N ALA A 101 -1.84 1.32 3.48
CA ALA A 101 -1.59 -0.02 2.97
C ALA A 101 -1.41 -1.07 4.08
N SER A 102 -0.75 -0.72 5.17
CA SER A 102 -0.45 -1.63 6.28
C SER A 102 -1.62 -1.83 7.25
N ALA A 103 -2.51 -0.84 7.35
CA ALA A 103 -3.58 -0.77 8.37
C ALA A 103 -3.09 -0.99 9.82
N ASN A 104 -1.80 -0.79 10.10
CA ASN A 104 -1.20 -1.01 11.42
C ASN A 104 -1.28 0.20 12.35
N GLU A 105 -1.67 1.37 11.82
CA GLU A 105 -1.74 2.61 12.58
C GLU A 105 -3.15 2.85 13.13
N PRO A 106 -3.32 3.12 14.44
CA PRO A 106 -4.62 3.44 15.02
C PRO A 106 -5.20 4.74 14.42
N GLY A 107 -6.39 4.64 13.85
CA GLY A 107 -7.12 5.79 13.30
C GLY A 107 -7.96 5.40 12.10
N MET A 108 -8.58 6.40 11.49
CA MET A 108 -9.34 6.25 10.26
C MET A 108 -8.80 7.23 9.21
N PRO A 109 -8.76 6.85 7.92
CA PRO A 109 -8.45 7.77 6.84
C PRO A 109 -9.65 8.67 6.52
N TYR A 110 -9.42 9.71 5.71
CA TYR A 110 -10.50 10.36 5.00
C TYR A 110 -11.09 9.37 4.01
N ARG A 111 -12.41 9.25 3.96
CA ARG A 111 -13.10 8.47 2.93
C ARG A 111 -13.99 9.38 2.11
N LEU A 112 -13.80 9.34 0.81
CA LEU A 112 -14.52 10.16 -0.15
C LEU A 112 -15.18 9.28 -1.21
N VAL A 113 -16.35 9.68 -1.68
CA VAL A 113 -16.96 9.15 -2.90
C VAL A 113 -17.19 10.30 -3.86
N VAL A 114 -16.70 10.15 -5.08
CA VAL A 114 -16.77 11.16 -6.13
C VAL A 114 -17.47 10.56 -7.33
N ARG A 115 -18.50 11.23 -7.84
CA ARG A 115 -19.15 10.80 -9.08
C ARG A 115 -18.30 11.17 -10.29
N LYS A 116 -18.21 10.27 -11.28
CA LYS A 116 -17.42 10.48 -12.51
C LYS A 116 -18.04 11.52 -13.44
N ASP A 117 -19.37 11.61 -13.47
CA ASP A 117 -20.10 12.57 -14.31
C ASP A 117 -20.11 13.99 -13.71
N LYS A 118 -19.87 14.12 -12.41
CA LYS A 118 -19.85 15.39 -11.66
C LYS A 118 -18.70 15.35 -10.64
N PRO A 119 -17.44 15.40 -11.07
CA PRO A 119 -16.27 15.23 -10.20
C PRO A 119 -16.15 16.28 -9.08
N GLN A 120 -16.81 17.44 -9.23
CA GLN A 120 -16.91 18.49 -8.22
C GLN A 120 -17.85 18.15 -7.05
N ALA A 121 -18.73 17.16 -7.22
CA ALA A 121 -19.66 16.72 -6.18
C ALA A 121 -19.01 15.62 -5.33
N VAL A 122 -18.26 16.03 -4.31
CA VAL A 122 -17.57 15.14 -3.38
C VAL A 122 -18.45 14.83 -2.18
N LYS A 123 -18.70 13.54 -1.93
CA LYS A 123 -19.34 13.06 -0.69
C LYS A 123 -18.27 12.59 0.28
N VAL A 124 -18.15 13.26 1.42
CA VAL A 124 -17.27 12.83 2.52
C VAL A 124 -18.00 11.80 3.37
N LEU A 125 -17.43 10.61 3.51
CA LEU A 125 -17.97 9.52 4.34
C LEU A 125 -17.33 9.48 5.74
N SER A 126 -16.05 9.84 5.84
CA SER A 126 -15.34 9.97 7.12
C SER A 126 -14.29 11.08 7.05
N LEU A 127 -14.04 11.69 8.20
CA LEU A 127 -12.88 12.55 8.43
C LEU A 127 -11.73 11.71 8.99
N ALA A 128 -10.50 12.07 8.68
CA ALA A 128 -9.34 11.37 9.23
C ALA A 128 -9.19 11.61 10.73
N SER A 129 -8.72 10.58 11.42
CA SER A 129 -8.47 10.61 12.87
C SER A 129 -7.09 10.06 13.25
N PHE A 130 -6.16 9.98 12.30
CA PHE A 130 -4.78 9.59 12.59
C PHE A 130 -4.11 10.65 13.47
N SER A 131 -3.46 10.19 14.54
CA SER A 131 -2.79 11.07 15.51
C SER A 131 -1.48 11.68 14.99
N TYR A 132 -0.87 11.07 13.98
CA TYR A 132 0.35 11.53 13.29
C TYR A 132 0.36 11.04 11.84
N GLY A 133 1.08 11.77 10.97
CA GLY A 133 1.41 11.31 9.61
C GLY A 133 2.81 10.73 9.58
N LEU A 134 3.01 9.60 8.89
CA LEU A 134 4.36 9.08 8.63
C LEU A 134 5.06 10.02 7.63
N GLU A 135 6.16 10.62 8.05
CA GLU A 135 7.00 11.45 7.20
C GLU A 135 8.19 10.64 6.65
N ASP A 136 8.62 10.95 5.42
CA ASP A 136 9.88 10.44 4.91
C ASP A 136 11.03 11.03 5.76
N LYS A 137 12.07 10.27 6.04
CA LYS A 137 13.22 10.81 6.79
C LYS A 137 13.82 11.91 5.92
N THR A 138 13.67 13.15 6.36
CA THR A 138 14.28 14.33 5.73
C THR A 138 15.75 14.05 5.45
N GLY A 139 16.15 14.25 4.19
CA GLY A 139 17.55 14.22 3.76
C GLY A 139 18.41 15.28 4.42
#